data_AF-A0A1Y4J3J5-F1
#
_entry.id   AF-A0A1Y4J3J5-F1
#
_cell.length_a   1.000
_cell.length_b   1.000
_cell.length_c   1.000
_cell.angle_alpha   90.00
_cell.angle_beta   90.00
_cell.angle_gamma   90.00
#
_symmetry.space_group_name_H-M   'P 1'
#
loop_
_entity.id
_entity.type
_entity.pdbx_description
1 polymer ?
#
loop_
_entity_poly.entity_id
_entity_poly.type
_entity_poly.pdbx_seq_one_letter_code
_entity_poly.pdbx_strand_id
1 'polypeptide(L)'
;MDKVEIKNIGFEVLEDTGTEIVLKRVLKRDHNKKSRYNEEMALPKLSVSYFNNHDLQQLQKIAIEVTKNIVENRKQKTSFFVKVIAAIRKKR
;
A
#
# COMPACT_ATOMS: atom_id res chain seq x y z
N MET A 1 27.82 5.36 -14.06
CA MET A 1 26.59 5.63 -13.27
C MET A 1 25.76 6.61 -14.08
N ASP A 2 24.76 6.10 -14.79
CA ASP A 2 23.88 6.95 -15.58
C ASP A 2 23.07 7.82 -14.63
N LYS A 3 23.14 9.14 -14.84
CA LYS A 3 22.31 10.10 -14.11
C LYS A 3 20.85 9.82 -14.47
N VAL A 4 20.09 9.26 -13.55
CA VAL A 4 18.63 9.17 -13.66
C VAL A 4 18.12 10.61 -13.70
N GLU A 5 17.73 11.06 -14.88
CA GLU A 5 17.15 12.38 -15.08
C GLU A 5 15.80 12.40 -14.34
N ILE A 6 15.78 13.00 -13.15
CA ILE A 6 14.56 13.14 -12.35
C ILE A 6 13.67 14.16 -13.08
N LYS A 7 12.79 13.66 -13.95
CA LYS A 7 11.73 14.46 -14.54
C LYS A 7 10.76 14.80 -13.42
N ASN A 8 10.76 16.05 -12.96
CA ASN A 8 9.75 16.53 -12.00
C ASN A 8 8.36 16.36 -12.62
N ILE A 9 7.61 15.37 -12.13
CA ILE A 9 6.21 15.11 -12.51
C ILE A 9 5.33 15.85 -11.51
N GLY A 10 4.55 16.82 -12.00
CA GLY A 10 3.52 17.48 -11.22
C GLY A 10 2.18 16.77 -11.37
N PHE A 11 1.34 16.86 -10.35
CA PHE A 11 -0.04 16.41 -10.37
C PHE A 11 -0.96 17.55 -9.92
N GLU A 12 -2.17 17.58 -10.47
CA GLU A 12 -3.23 18.48 -10.01
C GLU A 12 -4.53 17.71 -9.80
N VAL A 13 -5.37 18.22 -8.89
CA VAL A 13 -6.67 17.64 -8.60
C VAL A 13 -7.57 17.81 -9.82
N LEU A 14 -8.04 16.69 -10.36
CA LEU A 14 -9.03 16.64 -11.42
C LEU A 14 -10.43 16.53 -10.83
N GLU A 15 -10.60 15.67 -9.83
CA GLU A 15 -11.88 15.43 -9.16
C GLU A 15 -11.64 15.11 -7.69
N ASP A 16 -12.53 15.61 -6.83
CA ASP A 16 -12.59 15.28 -5.41
C ASP A 16 -14.05 14.98 -5.06
N THR A 17 -14.31 13.72 -4.73
CA THR A 17 -15.64 13.22 -4.37
C THR A 17 -15.86 13.19 -2.85
N GLY A 18 -14.85 13.57 -2.06
CA GLY A 18 -14.82 13.43 -0.60
C GLY A 18 -14.41 12.03 -0.11
N THR A 19 -14.60 10.98 -0.92
CA THR A 19 -14.14 9.61 -0.65
C THR A 19 -12.97 9.19 -1.54
N GLU A 20 -12.76 9.88 -2.64
CA GLU A 20 -11.67 9.63 -3.59
C GLU A 20 -11.22 10.96 -4.21
N ILE A 21 -9.91 11.11 -4.34
CA ILE A 21 -9.29 12.18 -5.13
C ILE A 21 -8.67 11.57 -6.37
N VAL A 22 -9.05 12.12 -7.53
CA VAL A 22 -8.44 11.80 -8.81
C VAL A 22 -7.50 12.92 -9.20
N LEU A 23 -6.24 12.57 -9.45
CA LEU A 23 -5.17 13.46 -9.85
C LEU A 23 -4.83 13.24 -11.32
N LYS A 24 -4.76 14.32 -12.09
CA LYS A 24 -4.18 14.31 -13.43
C LYS A 24 -2.72 14.72 -13.37
N ARG A 25 -1.92 14.20 -14.31
CA ARG A 25 -0.54 14.63 -14.49
C ARG A 25 -0.49 15.98 -15.20
N VAL A 26 0.39 16.86 -14.75
CA VAL A 26 0.64 18.18 -15.34
C VAL A 26 1.91 18.15 -16.16
N LEU A 27 1.83 18.65 -17.40
CA LEU A 27 2.99 18.79 -18.27
C LEU A 27 3.72 20.10 -17.98
N LYS A 28 5.03 20.14 -18.26
CA LYS A 28 5.80 21.40 -18.13
C LYS A 28 5.16 22.49 -19.01
N ARG A 29 5.21 23.74 -18.53
CA ARG A 29 4.63 24.88 -19.23
C ARG A 29 5.42 25.18 -20.51
N ASP A 30 4.98 24.62 -21.63
CA ASP A 30 5.32 25.13 -22.96
C ASP A 30 4.20 26.02 -23.52
N HIS A 31 4.56 26.94 -24.40
CA HIS A 31 3.81 28.15 -24.75
C HIS A 31 2.41 27.94 -25.40
N ASN A 32 2.00 26.71 -25.71
CA ASN A 32 0.69 26.39 -26.33
C ASN A 32 -0.32 25.75 -25.36
N LYS A 33 -1.11 26.59 -24.68
CA LYS A 33 -2.05 26.18 -23.62
C LYS A 33 -3.19 25.25 -24.06
N LYS A 34 -3.71 25.35 -25.30
CA LYS A 34 -4.86 24.54 -25.77
C LYS A 34 -4.51 23.08 -26.06
N SER A 35 -3.33 22.81 -26.63
CA SER A 35 -2.86 21.42 -26.89
C SER A 35 -2.59 20.69 -25.58
N ARG A 36 -2.00 21.41 -24.62
CA ARG A 36 -1.58 20.85 -23.34
C ARG A 36 -2.71 20.23 -22.52
N TYR A 37 -3.89 20.86 -22.48
CA TYR A 37 -5.00 20.31 -21.70
C TYR A 37 -5.47 18.94 -22.23
N ASN A 38 -5.61 18.82 -23.57
CA ASN A 38 -6.04 17.57 -24.20
C ASN A 38 -4.98 16.47 -24.02
N GLU A 39 -3.70 16.83 -24.12
CA GLU A 39 -2.58 15.93 -23.85
C GLU A 39 -2.58 15.46 -22.39
N GLU A 40 -2.73 16.36 -21.41
CA GLU A 40 -2.81 16.03 -19.99
C GLU A 40 -4.00 15.11 -19.65
N MET A 41 -5.15 15.31 -20.30
CA MET A 41 -6.34 14.45 -20.13
C MET A 41 -6.14 13.03 -20.65
N ALA A 42 -5.32 12.86 -21.69
CA ALA A 42 -4.98 11.57 -22.28
C ALA A 42 -3.94 10.79 -21.46
N LEU A 43 -3.25 11.45 -20.52
CA LEU A 43 -2.30 10.78 -19.64
C LEU A 43 -3.01 9.91 -18.57
N PRO A 44 -2.32 8.88 -18.06
CA PRO A 44 -2.82 8.11 -16.93
C PRO A 44 -3.14 9.00 -15.72
N LYS A 45 -4.27 8.71 -15.09
CA LYS A 45 -4.74 9.38 -13.88
C LYS A 45 -4.33 8.55 -12.66
N LEU A 46 -4.01 9.23 -11.57
CA LEU A 46 -3.78 8.60 -10.28
C LEU A 46 -5.03 8.80 -9.44
N SER A 47 -5.59 7.75 -8.88
CA SER A 47 -6.69 7.88 -7.93
C SER A 47 -6.26 7.44 -6.54
N VAL A 48 -6.72 8.18 -5.53
CA VAL A 48 -6.43 7.95 -4.12
C VAL A 48 -7.76 7.91 -3.38
N SER A 49 -8.15 6.72 -2.96
CA SER A 49 -9.38 6.51 -2.18
C SER A 49 -9.07 6.62 -0.68
N TYR A 50 -9.94 7.30 0.04
CA TYR A 50 -9.92 7.37 1.49
C TYR A 50 -10.67 6.20 2.08
N PHE A 51 -10.11 5.60 3.13
CA PHE A 51 -10.83 4.60 3.91
C PHE A 51 -11.90 5.26 4.75
N ASN A 52 -13.13 4.76 4.64
CA ASN A 52 -14.20 5.12 5.55
C ASN A 52 -14.08 4.31 6.87
N ASN A 53 -14.92 4.64 7.86
CA ASN A 53 -14.90 3.95 9.15
C ASN A 53 -15.16 2.43 9.04
N HIS A 54 -15.98 2.00 8.08
CA HIS A 54 -16.24 0.58 7.84
C HIS A 54 -14.98 -0.12 7.32
N ASP A 55 -14.27 0.48 6.37
CA ASP A 55 -13.02 -0.04 5.82
C ASP A 55 -11.95 -0.16 6.91
N LEU A 56 -11.82 0.87 7.76
CA LEU A 56 -10.88 0.86 8.87
C LEU A 56 -11.18 -0.27 9.87
N GLN A 57 -12.45 -0.51 10.17
CA GLN A 57 -12.86 -1.63 11.03
C GLN A 57 -12.54 -2.99 10.41
N GLN A 58 -12.75 -3.14 9.10
CA GLN A 58 -12.37 -4.38 8.40
C GLN A 58 -10.85 -4.59 8.43
N LEU A 59 -10.06 -3.56 8.15
CA LEU A 59 -8.60 -3.62 8.22
C LEU A 59 -8.10 -4.00 9.62
N GLN A 60 -8.74 -3.46 10.66
CA GLN A 60 -8.42 -3.81 12.04
C GLN A 60 -8.73 -5.28 12.34
N LYS A 61 -9.86 -5.83 11.86
CA LYS A 61 -10.19 -7.25 12.00
C LYS A 61 -9.14 -8.14 11.34
N ILE A 62 -8.75 -7.81 10.11
CA ILE A 62 -7.70 -8.53 9.36
C ILE A 62 -6.38 -8.49 10.14
N ALA A 63 -5.98 -7.33 10.65
CA ALA A 63 -4.75 -7.19 11.43
C ALA A 63 -4.75 -8.04 12.70
N ILE A 64 -5.88 -8.10 13.42
CA ILE A 64 -6.04 -8.95 14.61
C ILE A 64 -5.93 -10.42 14.24
N GLU A 65 -6.60 -10.86 13.18
CA GLU A 65 -6.59 -12.25 12.72
C GLU A 65 -5.18 -12.70 12.32
N VAL A 66 -4.47 -11.88 11.52
CA VAL A 66 -3.07 -12.14 11.13
C VAL A 66 -2.18 -12.24 12.37
N THR A 67 -2.35 -11.33 13.33
CA THR A 67 -1.57 -11.33 14.58
C THR A 67 -1.83 -12.60 15.39
N LYS A 68 -3.09 -13.00 15.54
CA LYS A 68 -3.47 -14.23 16.25
C LYS A 68 -2.83 -15.46 15.62
N ASN A 69 -2.93 -15.58 14.29
CA ASN A 69 -2.34 -16.70 13.54
C ASN A 69 -0.82 -16.77 13.74
N ILE A 70 -0.12 -15.62 13.73
CA ILE A 70 1.32 -15.57 13.99
C ILE A 70 1.65 -16.02 15.41
N VAL A 71 0.90 -15.54 16.42
CA VAL A 71 1.13 -15.89 17.83
C VAL A 71 0.88 -17.38 18.08
N GLU A 72 -0.21 -17.93 17.55
CA GLU A 72 -0.53 -19.36 17.70
C GLU A 72 0.54 -20.24 17.04
N ASN A 73 0.97 -19.91 15.83
CA ASN A 73 2.03 -20.62 15.14
C ASN A 73 3.36 -20.60 15.91
N ARG A 74 3.70 -19.46 16.55
CA ARG A 74 4.89 -19.37 17.42
C ARG A 74 4.74 -20.27 18.64
N LYS A 75 3.61 -20.21 19.34
CA LYS A 75 3.35 -21.05 20.53
C LYS A 75 3.41 -22.54 20.21
N GLN A 76 2.82 -22.97 19.11
CA GLN A 76 2.85 -24.36 18.67
C GLN A 76 4.28 -24.82 18.38
N LYS A 77 5.08 -24.03 17.65
CA LYS A 77 6.50 -24.32 17.42
C LYS A 77 7.26 -24.45 18.72
N THR A 78 7.15 -23.49 19.63
CA THR A 78 7.84 -23.53 20.94
C THR A 78 7.42 -24.77 21.74
N SER A 79 6.13 -25.10 21.81
CA SER A 79 5.62 -26.29 22.48
C SER A 79 6.18 -27.59 21.88
N PHE A 80 6.25 -27.65 20.55
CA PHE A 80 6.86 -28.79 19.85
C PHE A 80 8.35 -28.95 20.21
N PHE A 81 9.13 -27.87 20.16
CA PHE A 81 10.56 -27.90 20.53
C PHE A 81 10.76 -28.33 21.99
N VAL A 82 9.96 -27.81 22.92
CA VAL A 82 10.01 -28.20 24.34
C VAL A 82 9.71 -29.70 24.51
N LYS A 83 8.70 -30.23 23.81
CA LYS A 83 8.40 -31.68 23.83
C LYS A 83 9.53 -32.52 23.27
N VAL A 84 10.16 -32.09 22.17
CA VAL A 84 11.31 -32.79 21.57
C VAL A 84 12.50 -32.82 22.52
N ILE A 85 12.86 -31.69 23.14
CA ILE A 85 13.96 -31.61 24.12
C ILE A 85 13.68 -32.52 25.32
N ALA A 86 12.45 -32.49 25.85
CA ALA A 86 12.06 -33.36 26.97
C ALA A 86 12.17 -34.86 26.62
N ALA A 87 11.76 -35.24 25.41
CA ALA A 87 11.87 -36.63 24.94
C ALA A 87 13.33 -37.09 24.78
N ILE A 88 14.21 -36.23 24.25
CA ILE A 88 15.65 -36.50 24.14
C ILE A 88 16.27 -36.69 25.54
N ARG A 89 15.93 -35.83 26.50
CA ARG A 89 16.46 -35.89 27.88
C ARG A 89 16.05 -37.15 28.63
N LYS A 90 14.85 -37.70 28.35
CA LYS A 90 14.33 -38.91 29.00
C LYS A 90 14.93 -40.22 28.44
N LYS A 91 15.61 -40.15 27.29
CA LYS A 91 16.21 -41.30 26.59
C LYS A 91 17.72 -41.47 26.87
N ARG A 92 18.34 -40.49 27.53
CA ARG A 92 19.66 -40.60 28.16
C ARG A 92 19.49 -41.04 29.60
#